data_AF-A0A8D0EMC7-F1
#
_entry.id   AF-A0A8D0EMC7-F1
#
_cell.length_a   1.000
_cell.length_b   1.000
_cell.length_c   1.000
_cell.angle_alpha   90.00
_cell.angle_beta   90.00
_cell.angle_gamma   90.00
#
_symmetry.space_group_name_H-M   'P 1'
#
loop_
_entity.id
_entity.type
_entity.pdbx_description
1 polymer ?
#
loop_
_entity_poly.entity_id
_entity_poly.type
_entity_poly.pdbx_seq_one_letter_code
_entity_poly.pdbx_strand_id
1 'polypeptide(L)'
;KNDTEALIHIAYNKLITRRIIAKREIKCKLDEYNLGDQCCKKCERFVKNITCPTNTNKHCVACENGKEYTDHVNDLNKCLRCHSCDSVFGLEVAKNCTPAQNTECTCAKNHFCNSSVPCSHCDPCTICESGVVEKQCTSTSDTVCGMKGTILKPNVDLSSHVAGIVEEMTLQEVKTFVRNHKVPEPVIDQTLRDYFSDTSEQKIKLFQVWYQRHGIKGAYGTLISSLREFKMCTAADKIEEKLKAAVSRCQDGGQSYNEDTEQSQTCTQEGGNSYNDSAERSKTYSGSLEET
;
A
#
# COMPACT_ATOMS: atom_id res chain seq x y z
N LYS A 1 -79.58 -44.09 -66.55
CA LYS A 1 -78.59 -43.38 -65.69
C LYS A 1 -78.23 -44.37 -64.59
N ASN A 2 -77.17 -45.14 -64.81
CA ASN A 2 -76.70 -46.15 -63.88
C ASN A 2 -75.41 -45.64 -63.24
N ASP A 3 -75.41 -45.63 -61.93
CA ASP A 3 -74.25 -45.46 -61.08
C ASP A 3 -73.43 -46.74 -61.00
N THR A 4 -72.23 -46.54 -60.47
CA THR A 4 -71.41 -47.47 -59.67
C THR A 4 -70.48 -48.45 -60.38
N GLU A 5 -69.19 -48.14 -60.17
CA GLU A 5 -68.20 -49.02 -59.52
C GLU A 5 -67.27 -49.88 -60.39
N ALA A 6 -65.99 -49.55 -60.21
CA ALA A 6 -64.80 -50.38 -60.33
C ALA A 6 -64.55 -51.11 -61.67
N LEU A 7 -63.43 -50.79 -62.30
CA LEU A 7 -62.24 -51.65 -62.24
C LEU A 7 -61.10 -51.00 -63.05
N ILE A 8 -60.08 -50.56 -62.30
CA ILE A 8 -58.66 -50.83 -62.59
C ILE A 8 -58.22 -50.56 -64.04
N HIS A 9 -57.86 -49.31 -64.33
CA HIS A 9 -56.78 -49.06 -65.28
C HIS A 9 -55.60 -48.42 -64.54
N ILE A 10 -54.57 -49.25 -64.44
CA ILE A 10 -53.22 -49.05 -63.93
C ILE A 10 -52.68 -47.71 -64.45
N ALA A 11 -52.89 -46.64 -63.69
CA ALA A 11 -52.08 -45.44 -63.81
C ALA A 11 -50.86 -45.71 -62.96
N TYR A 12 -49.76 -46.04 -63.64
CA TYR A 12 -48.43 -46.18 -63.08
C TYR A 12 -48.11 -44.93 -62.25
N ASN A 13 -48.41 -44.99 -60.95
CA ASN A 13 -48.02 -43.99 -59.97
C ASN A 13 -46.50 -44.04 -59.90
N LYS A 14 -45.86 -43.29 -60.80
CA LYS A 14 -44.49 -42.85 -60.69
C LYS A 14 -44.48 -41.89 -59.49
N LEU A 15 -44.49 -42.47 -58.29
CA LEU A 15 -44.05 -41.84 -57.07
C LEU A 15 -42.64 -41.35 -57.38
N ILE A 16 -42.54 -40.10 -57.83
CA ILE A 16 -41.32 -39.34 -57.69
C ILE A 16 -41.21 -39.16 -56.19
N THR A 17 -40.62 -40.15 -55.54
CA THR A 17 -40.09 -40.03 -54.20
C THR A 17 -39.06 -38.91 -54.31
N ARG A 18 -39.49 -37.67 -54.07
CA ARG A 18 -38.57 -36.56 -53.82
C ARG A 18 -37.76 -37.02 -52.61
N ARG A 19 -36.59 -37.60 -52.88
CA ARG A 19 -35.58 -37.84 -51.85
C ARG A 19 -35.35 -36.47 -51.24
N ILE A 20 -35.84 -36.27 -50.03
CA ILE A 20 -35.36 -35.20 -49.17
C ILE A 20 -33.91 -35.59 -48.89
N ILE A 21 -33.00 -35.16 -49.76
CA ILE A 21 -31.57 -35.30 -49.51
C ILE A 21 -31.32 -34.34 -48.36
N ALA A 22 -31.36 -34.86 -47.13
CA ALA A 22 -30.87 -34.14 -45.98
C ALA A 22 -29.44 -33.72 -46.33
N LYS A 23 -29.21 -32.41 -46.47
CA LYS A 23 -27.90 -31.88 -46.84
C LYS A 23 -26.92 -32.36 -45.77
N ARG A 24 -25.98 -33.24 -46.15
CA ARG A 24 -25.00 -33.81 -45.22
C ARG A 24 -24.19 -32.64 -44.66
N GLU A 25 -24.30 -32.39 -43.36
CA GLU A 25 -23.48 -31.39 -42.70
C GLU A 25 -22.01 -31.78 -42.83
N ILE A 26 -21.22 -30.92 -43.47
CA ILE A 26 -19.79 -31.13 -43.64
C ILE A 26 -19.10 -30.72 -42.35
N LYS A 27 -18.49 -31.70 -41.68
CA LYS A 27 -17.66 -31.50 -40.50
C LYS A 27 -16.21 -31.35 -40.92
N CYS A 28 -15.68 -30.14 -40.80
CA CYS A 28 -14.28 -29.84 -41.04
C CYS A 28 -13.43 -30.10 -39.79
N LYS A 29 -12.12 -30.25 -39.96
CA LYS A 29 -11.17 -30.40 -38.86
C LYS A 29 -10.96 -29.07 -38.12
N LEU A 30 -10.26 -29.11 -36.99
CA LEU A 30 -9.98 -27.93 -36.16
C LEU A 30 -9.15 -26.87 -36.91
N ASP A 31 -8.19 -27.32 -37.71
CA ASP A 31 -7.32 -26.52 -38.60
C ASP A 31 -7.98 -26.15 -39.94
N GLU A 32 -9.28 -26.43 -40.09
CA GLU A 32 -10.06 -26.15 -41.28
C GLU A 32 -11.30 -25.29 -40.95
N TYR A 33 -11.86 -24.67 -41.98
CA TYR A 33 -13.14 -23.96 -41.91
C TYR A 33 -14.05 -24.39 -43.06
N ASN A 34 -15.36 -24.33 -42.83
CA ASN A 34 -16.35 -24.67 -43.84
C ASN A 34 -16.56 -23.48 -44.78
N LEU A 35 -16.47 -23.72 -46.09
CA LEU A 35 -16.85 -22.77 -47.12
C LEU A 35 -17.87 -23.43 -48.07
N GLY A 36 -19.13 -23.47 -47.65
CA GLY A 36 -20.20 -24.11 -48.41
C GLY A 36 -20.13 -25.63 -48.30
N ASP A 37 -19.85 -26.31 -49.41
CA ASP A 37 -19.79 -27.77 -49.46
C ASP A 37 -18.34 -28.32 -49.49
N GLN A 38 -17.36 -27.52 -49.00
CA GLN A 38 -15.95 -27.92 -48.90
C GLN A 38 -15.28 -27.42 -47.62
N CYS A 39 -14.25 -28.13 -47.16
CA CYS A 39 -13.38 -27.72 -46.07
C CYS A 39 -12.11 -27.08 -46.61
N CYS A 40 -11.79 -25.89 -46.11
CA CYS A 40 -10.62 -25.11 -46.47
C CYS A 40 -9.64 -25.09 -45.30
N LYS A 41 -8.34 -25.12 -45.57
CA LYS A 41 -7.32 -25.03 -44.52
C LYS A 41 -7.19 -23.61 -44.00
N LYS A 42 -6.96 -23.49 -42.70
CA LYS A 42 -6.58 -22.24 -42.03
C LYS A 42 -5.09 -21.96 -42.19
N CYS A 43 -4.72 -20.71 -42.01
CA CYS A 43 -3.35 -20.23 -42.03
C CYS A 43 -2.86 -20.04 -40.58
N GLU A 44 -1.67 -20.57 -40.24
CA GLU A 44 -1.09 -20.43 -38.90
C GLU A 44 -0.14 -19.25 -38.85
N ARG A 45 -0.49 -18.16 -38.15
CA ARG A 45 0.33 -16.92 -38.09
C ARG A 45 0.55 -16.24 -39.46
N PHE A 46 -0.28 -16.58 -40.44
CA PHE A 46 -0.35 -16.02 -41.78
C PHE A 46 -1.82 -15.73 -42.13
N VAL A 47 -2.07 -15.04 -43.23
CA VAL A 47 -3.44 -14.76 -43.73
C VAL A 47 -3.66 -15.36 -45.11
N LYS A 48 -4.92 -15.62 -45.47
CA LYS A 48 -5.25 -16.27 -46.74
C LYS A 48 -5.16 -15.28 -47.91
N ASN A 49 -4.42 -15.68 -48.94
CA ASN A 49 -4.30 -14.96 -50.20
C ASN A 49 -5.37 -15.40 -51.22
N ILE A 50 -6.03 -16.55 -50.98
CA ILE A 50 -7.14 -17.06 -51.80
C ILE A 50 -8.31 -17.44 -50.91
N THR A 51 -9.50 -17.53 -51.51
CA THR A 51 -10.76 -17.77 -50.77
C THR A 51 -10.78 -19.09 -50.00
N CYS A 52 -10.15 -20.15 -50.53
CA CYS A 52 -10.10 -21.48 -49.92
C CYS A 52 -8.69 -22.09 -50.04
N PRO A 53 -7.82 -21.92 -49.02
CA PRO A 53 -6.49 -22.50 -49.00
C PRO A 53 -6.52 -24.03 -48.95
N THR A 54 -5.80 -24.71 -49.87
CA THR A 54 -5.52 -26.16 -49.79
C THR A 54 -4.06 -26.48 -49.47
N ASN A 55 -3.13 -25.58 -49.80
CA ASN A 55 -1.71 -25.66 -49.47
C ASN A 55 -1.28 -24.38 -48.74
N THR A 56 -1.04 -24.50 -47.43
CA THR A 56 -0.70 -23.37 -46.56
C THR A 56 0.58 -22.65 -46.98
N ASN A 57 1.56 -23.35 -47.54
CA ASN A 57 2.84 -22.74 -47.96
C ASN A 57 2.71 -21.85 -49.21
N LYS A 58 1.65 -22.03 -50.02
CA LYS A 58 1.42 -21.26 -51.26
C LYS A 58 0.28 -20.27 -51.14
N HIS A 59 -0.71 -20.57 -50.30
CA HIS A 59 -1.98 -19.85 -50.23
C HIS A 59 -2.09 -18.95 -49.01
N CYS A 60 -1.14 -19.03 -48.09
CA CYS A 60 -1.03 -18.14 -46.94
C CYS A 60 0.14 -17.17 -47.16
N VAL A 61 -0.04 -15.92 -46.73
CA VAL A 61 0.96 -14.85 -46.87
C VAL A 61 1.28 -14.24 -45.51
N ALA A 62 2.55 -13.84 -45.36
CA ALA A 62 3.07 -13.22 -44.14
C ALA A 62 2.50 -11.82 -43.94
N CYS A 63 2.26 -11.48 -42.68
CA CYS A 63 1.96 -10.13 -42.29
C CYS A 63 3.19 -9.23 -42.42
N GLU A 64 2.95 -7.95 -42.65
CA GLU A 64 4.03 -6.98 -42.77
C GLU A 64 4.71 -6.76 -41.41
N ASN A 65 6.00 -7.12 -41.32
CA ASN A 65 6.78 -7.02 -40.09
C ASN A 65 6.74 -5.59 -39.52
N GLY A 66 6.44 -5.48 -38.21
CA GLY A 66 6.34 -4.20 -37.51
C GLY A 66 5.07 -3.39 -37.78
N LYS A 67 4.18 -3.82 -38.68
CA LYS A 67 2.90 -3.13 -38.97
C LYS A 67 1.68 -3.99 -38.70
N GLU A 68 1.79 -5.29 -38.97
CA GLU A 68 0.69 -6.23 -38.83
C GLU A 68 1.14 -7.57 -38.23
N TYR A 69 0.20 -8.30 -37.63
CA TYR A 69 0.43 -9.60 -37.02
C TYR A 69 -0.80 -10.51 -37.12
N THR A 70 -0.55 -11.81 -36.95
CA THR A 70 -1.56 -12.80 -36.54
C THR A 70 -0.89 -13.81 -35.62
N ASP A 71 -1.48 -14.10 -34.47
CA ASP A 71 -0.86 -14.91 -33.42
C ASP A 71 -1.48 -16.32 -33.27
N HIS A 72 -2.50 -16.62 -34.07
CA HIS A 72 -3.26 -17.86 -34.01
C HIS A 72 -3.58 -18.43 -35.41
N VAL A 73 -4.04 -19.68 -35.42
CA VAL A 73 -4.55 -20.36 -36.62
C VAL A 73 -5.88 -19.73 -37.02
N ASN A 74 -5.95 -19.16 -38.22
CA ASN A 74 -7.05 -18.29 -38.62
C ASN A 74 -7.46 -18.47 -40.10
N ASP A 75 -8.61 -17.93 -40.47
CA ASP A 75 -9.15 -17.84 -41.83
C ASP A 75 -9.29 -16.38 -42.29
N LEU A 76 -8.44 -15.49 -41.79
CA LEU A 76 -8.49 -14.05 -42.10
C LEU A 76 -7.94 -13.79 -43.50
N ASN A 77 -8.56 -12.85 -44.22
CA ASN A 77 -8.04 -12.34 -45.50
C ASN A 77 -7.00 -11.21 -45.32
N LYS A 78 -6.90 -10.65 -44.11
CA LYS A 78 -6.04 -9.50 -43.80
C LYS A 78 -5.48 -9.66 -42.39
N CYS A 79 -4.26 -9.21 -42.20
CA CYS A 79 -3.61 -9.28 -40.90
C CYS A 79 -4.23 -8.26 -39.93
N LEU A 80 -3.99 -8.49 -38.64
CA LEU A 80 -4.37 -7.55 -37.60
C LEU A 80 -3.31 -6.46 -37.53
N ARG A 81 -3.71 -5.20 -37.37
CA ARG A 81 -2.77 -4.11 -37.19
C ARG A 81 -2.12 -4.20 -35.82
N CYS A 82 -0.80 -3.99 -35.74
CA CYS A 82 -0.10 -3.92 -34.48
C CYS A 82 -0.64 -2.79 -33.60
N HIS A 83 -0.72 -3.05 -32.31
CA HIS A 83 -1.04 -2.05 -31.31
C HIS A 83 0.11 -1.04 -31.16
N SER A 84 -0.22 0.22 -30.87
CA SER A 84 0.73 1.30 -30.64
C SER A 84 0.76 1.65 -29.16
N CYS A 85 1.94 1.61 -28.55
CA CYS A 85 2.14 2.09 -27.18
C CYS A 85 2.22 3.62 -27.21
N ASP A 86 1.14 4.28 -26.83
CA ASP A 86 1.05 5.74 -26.88
C ASP A 86 1.67 6.37 -25.62
N SER A 87 2.70 7.19 -25.84
CA SER A 87 3.39 7.91 -24.76
C SER A 87 2.48 8.88 -24.00
N VAL A 88 1.38 9.34 -24.61
CA VAL A 88 0.38 10.20 -23.94
C VAL A 88 -0.25 9.49 -22.75
N PHE A 89 -0.37 8.16 -22.81
CA PHE A 89 -0.87 7.33 -21.71
C PHE A 89 0.26 6.77 -20.82
N GLY A 90 1.47 7.32 -20.93
CA GLY A 90 2.62 6.87 -20.15
C GLY A 90 3.12 5.47 -20.54
N LEU A 91 2.82 5.00 -21.75
CA LEU A 91 3.22 3.68 -22.24
C LEU A 91 4.48 3.74 -23.10
N GLU A 92 5.29 2.68 -23.04
CA GLU A 92 6.43 2.43 -23.94
C GLU A 92 6.42 0.99 -24.46
N VAL A 93 7.16 0.75 -25.55
CA VAL A 93 7.25 -0.57 -26.18
C VAL A 93 8.14 -1.48 -25.34
N ALA A 94 7.56 -2.54 -24.77
CA ALA A 94 8.30 -3.61 -24.11
C ALA A 94 8.80 -4.66 -25.10
N LYS A 95 7.94 -5.04 -26.06
CA LYS A 95 8.30 -5.91 -27.17
C LYS A 95 7.75 -5.39 -28.49
N ASN A 96 8.60 -5.37 -29.50
CA ASN A 96 8.24 -4.96 -30.84
C ASN A 96 7.26 -5.94 -31.48
N CYS A 97 6.36 -5.41 -32.29
CA CYS A 97 5.45 -6.23 -33.10
C CYS A 97 6.23 -7.08 -34.11
N THR A 98 5.78 -8.31 -34.31
CA THR A 98 6.28 -9.24 -35.34
C THR A 98 5.09 -9.79 -36.12
N PRO A 99 5.29 -10.46 -37.28
CA PRO A 99 4.18 -11.06 -38.03
C PRO A 99 3.36 -12.08 -37.22
N ALA A 100 3.94 -12.60 -36.13
CA ALA A 100 3.40 -13.66 -35.30
C ALA A 100 2.93 -13.21 -33.91
N GLN A 101 3.17 -11.95 -33.53
CA GLN A 101 2.94 -11.43 -32.18
C GLN A 101 2.65 -9.93 -32.22
N ASN A 102 1.64 -9.49 -31.46
CA ASN A 102 1.36 -8.07 -31.30
C ASN A 102 2.48 -7.34 -30.54
N THR A 103 2.48 -6.01 -30.60
CA THR A 103 3.26 -5.17 -29.69
C THR A 103 2.83 -5.43 -28.24
N GLU A 104 3.80 -5.61 -27.34
CA GLU A 104 3.55 -5.58 -25.89
C GLU A 104 3.98 -4.22 -25.33
N CYS A 105 3.08 -3.56 -24.60
CA CYS A 105 3.34 -2.28 -23.96
C CYS A 105 3.59 -2.45 -22.46
N THR A 106 4.41 -1.58 -21.90
CA THR A 106 4.64 -1.44 -20.46
C THR A 106 4.56 0.02 -20.08
N CYS A 107 4.44 0.32 -18.78
CA CYS A 107 4.59 1.69 -18.31
C CYS A 107 6.01 2.18 -18.56
N ALA A 108 6.10 3.39 -19.10
CA ALA A 108 7.35 4.09 -19.31
C ALA A 108 8.09 4.30 -18.00
N LYS A 109 9.39 4.59 -18.11
CA LYS A 109 10.20 4.92 -16.94
C LYS A 109 9.52 6.01 -16.07
N ASN A 110 9.53 5.81 -14.76
CA ASN A 110 8.88 6.67 -13.77
C ASN A 110 7.35 6.77 -13.92
N HIS A 111 6.70 5.75 -14.50
CA HIS A 111 5.25 5.59 -14.50
C HIS A 111 4.85 4.20 -14.00
N PHE A 112 3.64 4.06 -13.49
CA PHE A 112 3.08 2.81 -12.98
C PHE A 112 1.59 2.69 -13.29
N CYS A 113 1.03 1.49 -13.19
CA CYS A 113 -0.42 1.32 -13.12
C CYS A 113 -0.79 0.33 -12.01
N ASN A 114 -1.86 0.60 -11.25
CA ASN A 114 -2.38 -0.33 -10.23
C ASN A 114 -3.44 -1.30 -10.77
N SER A 115 -3.77 -1.19 -12.05
CA SER A 115 -4.80 -2.00 -12.71
C SER A 115 -4.29 -3.37 -13.14
N SER A 116 -5.19 -4.23 -13.62
CA SER A 116 -4.83 -5.52 -14.21
C SER A 116 -3.89 -5.35 -15.41
N VAL A 117 -2.79 -6.12 -15.44
CA VAL A 117 -1.84 -6.15 -16.56
C VAL A 117 -2.47 -6.85 -17.78
N PRO A 118 -2.31 -6.34 -19.01
CA PRO A 118 -1.48 -5.19 -19.41
C PRO A 118 -2.14 -3.83 -19.11
N CYS A 119 -1.31 -2.86 -18.69
CA CYS A 119 -1.77 -1.49 -18.41
C CYS A 119 -2.29 -0.81 -19.68
N SER A 120 -3.47 -0.20 -19.60
CA SER A 120 -4.01 0.68 -20.65
C SER A 120 -3.61 2.15 -20.47
N HIS A 121 -3.26 2.53 -19.24
CA HIS A 121 -2.84 3.86 -18.82
C HIS A 121 -1.86 3.74 -17.67
N CYS A 122 -0.85 4.59 -17.64
CA CYS A 122 0.16 4.64 -16.59
C CYS A 122 0.25 6.05 -16.00
N ASP A 123 0.17 6.11 -14.68
CA ASP A 123 0.30 7.33 -13.90
C ASP A 123 1.78 7.59 -13.56
N PRO A 124 2.23 8.85 -13.50
CA PRO A 124 3.58 9.16 -13.04
C PRO A 124 3.80 8.69 -11.60
N CYS A 125 4.99 8.17 -11.30
CA CYS A 125 5.35 7.75 -9.95
C CYS A 125 5.38 8.93 -8.98
N THR A 126 4.93 8.71 -7.76
CA THR A 126 5.03 9.67 -6.66
C THR A 126 6.49 9.96 -6.33
N ILE A 127 6.83 11.26 -6.20
CA ILE A 127 8.12 11.74 -5.74
C ILE A 127 8.00 12.05 -4.24
N CYS A 128 8.83 11.42 -3.42
CA CYS A 128 8.81 11.64 -1.98
C CYS A 128 9.48 12.96 -1.62
N GLU A 129 8.69 13.97 -1.22
CA GLU A 129 9.18 15.29 -0.76
C GLU A 129 10.20 15.17 0.38
N SER A 130 10.00 14.16 1.24
CA SER A 130 10.85 13.85 2.38
C SER A 130 12.25 13.34 1.96
N GLY A 131 12.38 12.86 0.73
CA GLY A 131 13.55 12.16 0.20
C GLY A 131 13.67 10.70 0.65
N VAL A 132 12.76 10.21 1.50
CA VAL A 132 12.77 8.83 1.99
C VAL A 132 11.83 7.97 1.15
N VAL A 133 12.40 6.97 0.49
CA VAL A 133 11.67 6.00 -0.32
C VAL A 133 11.70 4.65 0.39
N GLU A 134 10.54 4.14 0.79
CA GLU A 134 10.41 2.81 1.40
C GLU A 134 10.34 1.71 0.33
N LYS A 135 9.60 1.97 -0.75
CA LYS A 135 9.54 1.08 -1.92
C LYS A 135 9.67 1.89 -3.19
N GLN A 136 10.55 1.43 -4.06
CA GLN A 136 10.75 2.02 -5.38
C GLN A 136 9.53 1.77 -6.26
N CYS A 137 9.23 2.75 -7.12
CA CYS A 137 8.22 2.59 -8.15
C CYS A 137 8.57 1.44 -9.09
N THR A 138 7.56 0.72 -9.55
CA THR A 138 7.66 -0.30 -10.60
C THR A 138 6.60 -0.03 -11.67
N SER A 139 6.63 -0.74 -12.80
CA SER A 139 5.61 -0.57 -13.84
C SER A 139 4.18 -0.89 -13.38
N THR A 140 4.03 -1.60 -12.25
CA THR A 140 2.72 -2.01 -11.72
C THR A 140 2.46 -1.56 -10.29
N SER A 141 3.30 -0.68 -9.73
CA SER A 141 3.11 -0.17 -8.37
C SER A 141 3.79 1.18 -8.19
N ASP A 142 3.11 2.10 -7.52
CA ASP A 142 3.68 3.41 -7.20
C ASP A 142 4.88 3.30 -6.23
N THR A 143 5.65 4.39 -6.14
CA THR A 143 6.57 4.65 -5.04
C THR A 143 5.81 4.66 -3.71
N VAL A 144 6.35 3.99 -2.69
CA VAL A 144 5.89 4.16 -1.32
C VAL A 144 6.85 5.09 -0.60
N CYS A 145 6.33 6.23 -0.15
CA CYS A 145 7.12 7.24 0.55
C CYS A 145 7.17 6.97 2.04
N GLY A 146 8.39 7.04 2.57
CA GLY A 146 8.61 7.04 4.01
C GLY A 146 8.47 8.45 4.57
N MET A 147 8.06 8.51 5.83
CA MET A 147 8.26 9.74 6.59
C MET A 147 9.76 9.89 6.83
N LYS A 148 10.36 10.95 6.28
CA LYS A 148 11.66 11.42 6.78
C LYS A 148 11.43 11.67 8.25
N GLY A 149 12.07 10.88 9.10
CA GLY A 149 11.91 11.01 10.52
C GLY A 149 12.17 12.47 10.90
N THR A 150 11.11 13.25 11.13
CA THR A 150 10.96 13.78 12.48
C THR A 150 11.02 12.54 13.34
N ILE A 151 12.26 12.22 13.75
CA ILE A 151 12.67 11.23 14.73
C ILE A 151 11.45 10.44 15.17
N LEU A 152 11.35 9.15 14.81
CA LEU A 152 10.58 8.17 15.59
C LEU A 152 10.73 8.64 17.03
N LYS A 153 9.72 9.32 17.58
CA LYS A 153 9.86 10.00 18.85
C LYS A 153 10.50 8.94 19.72
N PRO A 154 11.75 9.09 20.23
CA PRO A 154 12.22 8.12 21.19
C PRO A 154 11.09 7.99 22.19
N ASN A 155 10.90 6.82 22.77
CA ASN A 155 10.08 6.74 23.97
C ASN A 155 10.80 7.60 25.02
N VAL A 156 10.71 8.92 24.87
CA VAL A 156 11.32 9.94 25.69
C VAL A 156 10.49 9.80 26.92
N ASP A 157 11.11 9.24 27.94
CA ASP A 157 10.48 9.19 29.23
C ASP A 157 10.20 10.64 29.66
N LEU A 158 8.91 10.97 29.71
CA LEU A 158 8.46 12.30 30.10
C LEU A 158 8.67 12.51 31.60
N SER A 159 8.98 11.47 32.38
CA SER A 159 9.14 11.51 33.84
C SER A 159 10.08 12.63 34.30
N SER A 160 11.26 12.75 33.69
CA SER A 160 12.24 13.81 34.02
C SER A 160 11.89 15.18 33.45
N HIS A 161 10.88 15.26 32.57
CA HIS A 161 10.48 16.47 31.88
C HIS A 161 9.10 16.99 32.29
N VAL A 162 8.40 16.31 33.21
CA VAL A 162 7.02 16.67 33.59
C VAL A 162 6.92 18.12 34.02
N ALA A 163 7.82 18.59 34.89
CA ALA A 163 7.81 19.98 35.37
C ALA A 163 7.93 20.98 34.21
N GLY A 164 8.91 20.78 33.31
CA GLY A 164 9.12 21.65 32.16
C GLY A 164 7.99 21.58 31.11
N ILE A 165 7.27 20.46 31.03
CA ILE A 165 6.09 20.32 30.16
C ILE A 165 4.93 21.12 30.73
N VAL A 166 4.60 20.91 32.01
CA VAL A 166 3.43 21.56 32.61
C VAL A 166 3.63 23.04 32.88
N GLU A 167 4.87 23.53 32.89
CA GLU A 167 5.20 24.96 32.90
C GLU A 167 4.70 25.68 31.65
N GLU A 168 4.70 25.02 30.49
CA GLU A 168 4.21 25.60 29.22
C GLU A 168 2.68 25.59 29.12
N MET A 169 1.98 25.09 30.14
CA MET A 169 0.53 24.99 30.22
C MET A 169 -0.03 25.71 31.47
N THR A 170 -1.21 26.28 31.33
CA THR A 170 -2.00 26.76 32.47
C THR A 170 -2.69 25.60 33.20
N LEU A 171 -3.12 25.83 34.44
CA LEU A 171 -3.83 24.80 35.22
C LEU A 171 -5.13 24.36 34.52
N GLN A 172 -5.84 25.27 33.84
CA GLN A 172 -7.07 24.92 33.11
C GLN A 172 -6.81 24.08 31.88
N GLU A 173 -5.70 24.31 31.19
CA GLU A 173 -5.29 23.52 30.03
C GLU A 173 -4.88 22.10 30.46
N VAL A 174 -4.13 21.97 31.57
CA VAL A 174 -3.80 20.66 32.15
C VAL A 174 -5.08 19.91 32.56
N LYS A 175 -6.02 20.58 33.24
CA LYS A 175 -7.32 19.99 33.60
C LYS A 175 -8.09 19.52 32.37
N THR A 176 -8.16 20.33 31.33
CA THR A 176 -8.83 19.98 30.06
C THR A 176 -8.18 18.76 29.42
N PHE A 177 -6.86 18.74 29.38
CA PHE A 177 -6.08 17.64 28.82
C PHE A 177 -6.35 16.33 29.57
N VAL A 178 -6.21 16.30 30.90
CA VAL A 178 -6.39 15.06 31.68
C VAL A 178 -7.82 14.54 31.63
N ARG A 179 -8.83 15.44 31.55
CA ARG A 179 -10.24 15.08 31.37
C ARG A 179 -10.50 14.42 30.02
N ASN A 180 -9.97 14.99 28.94
CA ASN A 180 -10.13 14.43 27.61
C ASN A 180 -9.54 13.02 27.51
N HIS A 181 -8.40 12.82 28.18
CA HIS A 181 -7.71 11.54 28.30
C HIS A 181 -8.24 10.62 29.40
N LYS A 182 -9.48 10.85 29.85
CA LYS A 182 -10.24 9.95 30.73
C LYS A 182 -9.62 9.72 32.12
N VAL A 183 -8.89 10.69 32.65
CA VAL A 183 -8.59 10.71 34.09
C VAL A 183 -9.90 10.96 34.84
N PRO A 184 -10.31 10.09 35.79
CA PRO A 184 -11.59 10.23 36.49
C PRO A 184 -11.65 11.51 37.33
N GLU A 185 -12.77 12.24 37.28
CA GLU A 185 -12.99 13.46 38.07
C GLU A 185 -12.70 13.31 39.57
N PRO A 186 -13.05 12.19 40.25
CA PRO A 186 -12.71 12.04 41.66
C PRO A 186 -11.20 12.12 41.94
N VAL A 187 -10.37 11.66 41.00
CA VAL A 187 -8.90 11.74 41.10
C VAL A 187 -8.42 13.16 40.86
N ILE A 188 -9.05 13.87 39.91
CA ILE A 188 -8.75 15.28 39.63
C ILE A 188 -9.09 16.13 40.87
N ASP A 189 -10.30 15.99 41.41
CA ASP A 189 -10.76 16.75 42.57
C ASP A 189 -9.94 16.46 43.82
N GLN A 190 -9.58 15.20 44.04
CA GLN A 190 -8.71 14.82 45.15
C GLN A 190 -7.34 15.49 45.02
N THR A 191 -6.73 15.42 43.83
CA THR A 191 -5.43 16.05 43.56
C THR A 191 -5.48 17.57 43.80
N LEU A 192 -6.56 18.23 43.40
CA LEU A 192 -6.71 19.68 43.61
C LEU A 192 -6.88 20.05 45.08
N ARG A 193 -7.51 19.18 45.89
CA ARG A 193 -7.65 19.39 47.34
C ARG A 193 -6.33 19.15 48.07
N ASP A 194 -5.61 18.08 47.73
CA ASP A 194 -4.37 17.69 48.41
C ASP A 194 -3.26 18.73 48.23
N TYR A 195 -3.24 19.40 47.08
CA TYR A 195 -2.23 20.40 46.73
C TYR A 195 -2.84 21.80 46.57
N PHE A 196 -3.87 22.15 47.35
CA PHE A 196 -4.68 23.36 47.14
C PHE A 196 -3.87 24.68 47.13
N SER A 197 -2.75 24.74 47.86
CA SER A 197 -1.89 25.93 47.98
C SER A 197 -0.83 26.06 46.88
N ASP A 198 -0.57 25.00 46.10
CA ASP A 198 0.48 24.98 45.08
C ASP A 198 -0.08 24.61 43.71
N THR A 199 -0.25 25.64 42.87
CA THR A 199 -0.76 25.47 41.50
C THR A 199 0.22 24.72 40.59
N SER A 200 1.53 24.85 40.82
CA SER A 200 2.54 24.14 40.04
C SER A 200 2.49 22.65 40.37
N GLU A 201 2.41 22.31 41.66
CA GLU A 201 2.31 20.93 42.12
C GLU A 201 0.99 20.28 41.66
N GLN A 202 -0.13 21.02 41.66
CA GLN A 202 -1.38 20.55 41.07
C GLN A 202 -1.21 20.14 39.60
N LYS A 203 -0.55 20.98 38.79
CA LYS A 203 -0.31 20.68 37.37
C LYS A 203 0.57 19.44 37.20
N ILE A 204 1.67 19.36 37.95
CA ILE A 204 2.60 18.22 37.92
C ILE A 204 1.86 16.92 38.27
N LYS A 205 1.12 16.90 39.37
CA LYS A 205 0.43 15.70 39.86
C LYS A 205 -0.67 15.25 38.92
N LEU A 206 -1.49 16.16 38.39
CA LEU A 206 -2.50 15.83 37.39
C LEU A 206 -1.88 15.20 36.14
N PHE A 207 -0.78 15.78 35.65
CA PHE A 207 -0.07 15.25 34.49
C PHE A 207 0.58 13.89 34.77
N GLN A 208 1.18 13.70 35.95
CA GLN A 208 1.74 12.42 36.39
C GLN A 208 0.67 11.32 36.43
N VAL A 209 -0.52 11.61 36.96
CA VAL A 209 -1.65 10.66 36.99
C VAL A 209 -2.05 10.22 35.58
N TRP A 210 -2.11 11.15 34.63
CA TRP A 210 -2.35 10.81 33.23
C TRP A 210 -1.21 9.94 32.66
N TYR A 211 0.04 10.36 32.86
CA TYR A 211 1.21 9.68 32.30
C TYR A 211 1.33 8.24 32.80
N GLN A 212 1.10 8.01 34.10
CA GLN A 212 1.07 6.68 34.71
C GLN A 212 -0.01 5.77 34.12
N ARG A 213 -1.20 6.33 33.82
CA ARG A 213 -2.32 5.57 33.24
C ARG A 213 -2.12 5.27 31.76
N HIS A 214 -1.60 6.23 31.00
CA HIS A 214 -1.39 6.10 29.56
C HIS A 214 -0.19 5.16 29.26
N GLY A 215 0.84 5.22 30.09
CA GLY A 215 2.10 4.50 29.88
C GLY A 215 3.04 5.21 28.91
N ILE A 216 4.33 4.87 28.98
CA ILE A 216 5.44 5.55 28.30
C ILE A 216 5.30 5.49 26.77
N LYS A 217 4.85 4.35 26.24
CA LYS A 217 4.78 4.11 24.79
C LYS A 217 3.77 5.06 24.14
N GLY A 218 4.26 5.95 23.28
CA GLY A 218 3.43 6.90 22.54
C GLY A 218 2.92 8.10 23.33
N ALA A 219 3.22 8.22 24.64
CA ALA A 219 2.75 9.34 25.47
C ALA A 219 3.16 10.71 24.91
N TYR A 220 4.40 10.86 24.42
CA TYR A 220 4.85 12.10 23.80
C TYR A 220 4.11 12.40 22.48
N GLY A 221 3.77 11.38 21.70
CA GLY A 221 2.92 11.51 20.51
C GLY A 221 1.54 12.05 20.88
N THR A 222 0.87 11.36 21.81
CA THR A 222 -0.46 11.72 22.33
C THR A 222 -0.48 13.15 22.89
N LEU A 223 0.53 13.53 23.68
CA LEU A 223 0.65 14.88 24.24
C LEU A 223 0.61 15.95 23.14
N ILE A 224 1.53 15.87 22.17
CA ILE A 224 1.65 16.90 21.13
C ILE A 224 0.42 16.95 20.24
N SER A 225 -0.11 15.79 19.83
CA SER A 225 -1.33 15.74 19.02
C SER A 225 -2.51 16.40 19.72
N SER A 226 -2.76 16.08 21.01
CA SER A 226 -3.85 16.68 21.76
C SER A 226 -3.66 18.17 22.02
N LEU A 227 -2.43 18.64 22.28
CA LEU A 227 -2.17 20.07 22.42
C LEU A 227 -2.49 20.83 21.13
N ARG A 228 -2.14 20.28 19.97
CA ARG A 228 -2.47 20.86 18.67
C ARG A 228 -3.98 20.84 18.41
N GLU A 229 -4.68 19.77 18.76
CA GLU A 229 -6.15 19.67 18.67
C GLU A 229 -6.86 20.73 19.53
N PHE A 230 -6.33 21.00 20.73
CA PHE A 230 -6.87 22.06 21.61
C PHE A 230 -6.41 23.47 21.23
N LYS A 231 -5.77 23.65 20.07
CA LYS A 231 -5.24 24.94 19.59
C LYS A 231 -4.16 25.54 20.50
N MET A 232 -3.50 24.71 21.31
CA MET A 232 -2.35 25.08 22.16
C MET A 232 -1.05 24.93 21.39
N CYS A 233 -1.00 25.41 20.14
CA CYS A 233 0.12 25.18 19.23
C CYS A 233 1.44 25.74 19.78
N THR A 234 1.42 26.93 20.40
CA THR A 234 2.61 27.55 20.99
C THR A 234 3.20 26.70 22.13
N ALA A 235 2.36 26.12 22.99
CA ALA A 235 2.82 25.23 24.06
C ALA A 235 3.41 23.95 23.48
N ALA A 236 2.74 23.36 22.48
CA ALA A 236 3.23 22.19 21.76
C ALA A 236 4.62 22.46 21.16
N ASP A 237 4.78 23.53 20.39
CA ASP A 237 6.04 23.87 19.72
C ASP A 237 7.19 24.06 20.74
N LYS A 238 6.93 24.75 21.86
CA LYS A 238 7.93 24.92 22.93
C LYS A 238 8.29 23.62 23.64
N ILE A 239 7.32 22.73 23.87
CA ILE A 239 7.56 21.40 24.45
C ILE A 239 8.42 20.56 23.50
N GLU A 240 8.13 20.60 22.19
CA GLU A 240 8.93 19.89 21.18
C GLU A 240 10.38 20.40 21.14
N GLU A 241 10.59 21.73 21.18
CA GLU A 241 11.93 22.31 21.21
C GLU A 241 12.71 21.96 22.49
N LYS A 242 12.07 22.02 23.67
CA LYS A 242 12.71 21.63 24.94
C LYS A 242 13.15 20.18 24.95
N LEU A 243 12.31 19.28 24.45
CA LEU A 243 12.61 17.85 24.42
C LEU A 243 13.65 17.50 23.35
N LYS A 244 13.62 18.18 22.19
CA LYS A 244 14.65 18.06 21.14
C LYS A 244 16.02 18.52 21.65
N ALA A 245 16.06 19.63 22.40
CA ALA A 245 17.28 20.12 23.02
C ALA A 245 17.82 19.15 24.09
N ALA A 246 16.94 18.48 24.85
CA ALA A 246 17.33 17.48 25.83
C ALA A 246 17.94 16.22 25.18
N VAL A 247 17.37 15.75 24.06
CA VAL A 247 17.89 14.59 23.31
C VAL A 247 19.22 14.90 22.63
N SER A 248 19.39 16.10 22.08
CA SER A 248 20.63 16.50 21.39
C SER A 248 21.83 16.63 22.34
N ARG A 249 21.62 17.02 23.61
CA ARG A 249 22.70 17.12 24.61
C ARG A 249 23.28 15.76 25.02
N CYS A 250 22.58 14.66 24.73
CA CYS A 250 23.05 13.30 24.99
C CYS A 250 23.83 12.69 23.81
N GLN A 251 23.86 13.34 22.64
CA GLN A 251 24.50 12.80 21.42
C GLN A 251 25.88 13.39 21.12
N ASP A 252 26.31 14.45 21.80
CA ASP A 252 27.61 15.11 21.56
C ASP A 252 28.80 14.46 22.31
N GLY A 253 28.64 13.19 22.69
CA GLY A 253 29.63 12.40 23.40
C GLY A 253 29.65 10.96 22.92
N GLY A 254 29.97 10.73 21.64
CA GLY A 254 30.15 9.37 21.13
C GLY A 254 30.23 9.30 19.61
N GLN A 255 31.44 9.08 19.10
CA GLN A 255 31.74 8.76 17.71
C GLN A 255 30.97 7.51 17.22
N SER A 256 30.60 7.55 15.94
CA SER A 256 30.49 6.45 14.96
C SER A 256 30.52 5.03 15.53
N TYR A 257 29.51 4.21 15.25
CA TYR A 257 29.60 2.91 14.55
C TYR A 257 28.21 2.29 14.35
N ASN A 258 28.16 1.32 13.43
CA ASN A 258 27.01 0.75 12.74
C ASN A 258 26.01 -0.04 13.60
N GLU A 259 24.81 -0.17 13.02
CA GLU A 259 23.73 -1.13 13.26
C GLU A 259 24.20 -2.48 13.82
N ASP A 260 23.79 -2.77 15.06
CA ASP A 260 22.97 -3.93 15.43
C ASP A 260 22.89 -4.04 16.97
N THR A 261 21.74 -4.50 17.45
CA THR A 261 21.41 -4.93 18.84
C THR A 261 20.48 -3.99 19.60
N GLU A 262 19.23 -4.45 19.77
CA GLU A 262 18.33 -4.04 20.83
C GLU A 262 19.02 -4.21 22.19
N GLN A 263 19.34 -3.11 22.86
CA GLN A 263 19.54 -3.12 24.30
C GLN A 263 19.13 -1.79 24.91
N SER A 264 18.20 -1.88 25.85
CA SER A 264 17.75 -0.82 26.73
C SER A 264 18.94 -0.16 27.44
N GLN A 265 19.19 1.12 27.13
CA GLN A 265 20.24 1.89 27.77
C GLN A 265 19.62 2.75 28.88
N THR A 266 19.75 2.29 30.12
CA THR A 266 19.44 3.06 31.33
C THR A 266 20.65 3.92 31.67
N CYS A 267 20.52 5.25 31.64
CA CYS A 267 21.57 6.16 32.11
C CYS A 267 21.40 6.43 33.61
N THR A 268 22.33 5.92 34.41
CA THR A 268 22.52 6.30 35.82
C THR A 268 23.25 7.65 35.85
N GLN A 269 22.70 8.64 36.57
CA GLN A 269 23.44 9.86 36.90
C GLN A 269 24.10 9.68 38.27
N GLU A 270 25.43 9.48 38.25
CA GLU A 270 26.30 9.93 39.32
C GLU A 270 26.87 11.31 38.95
N GLY A 271 26.92 12.20 39.92
CA GLY A 271 27.48 13.53 39.75
C GLY A 271 27.20 14.37 40.98
N GLY A 272 27.91 14.06 42.07
CA GLY A 272 27.89 14.85 43.29
C GLY A 272 28.50 16.24 43.07
N ASN A 273 28.14 17.18 43.93
CA ASN A 273 29.02 18.29 44.23
C ASN A 273 29.03 18.59 45.74
N SER A 274 30.26 18.72 46.21
CA SER A 274 30.75 18.95 47.56
C SER A 274 30.25 20.25 48.18
N TYR A 275 29.91 20.20 49.47
CA TYR A 275 30.21 21.28 50.42
C TYR A 275 30.58 20.68 51.78
N ASN A 276 31.81 20.95 52.21
CA ASN A 276 32.24 20.84 53.61
C ASN A 276 31.53 21.95 54.42
N ASP A 277 31.00 21.64 55.60
CA ASP A 277 31.52 22.17 56.87
C ASP A 277 30.90 21.51 58.11
N SER A 278 31.79 20.94 58.93
CA SER A 278 31.90 20.90 60.40
C SER A 278 30.71 20.74 61.37
N ALA A 279 30.99 19.88 62.36
CA ALA A 279 30.49 19.82 63.75
C ALA A 279 29.09 19.18 63.95
N GLU A 280 28.83 18.30 64.92
CA GLU A 280 29.50 18.02 66.18
C GLU A 280 29.11 16.63 66.73
N ARG A 281 29.92 16.14 67.67
CA ARG A 281 29.91 14.81 68.31
C ARG A 281 28.74 14.57 69.26
N SER A 282 28.26 13.32 69.33
CA SER A 282 28.12 12.55 70.59
C SER A 282 27.72 11.09 70.34
N LYS A 283 28.64 10.15 70.60
CA LYS A 283 28.62 9.11 71.66
C LYS A 283 27.49 8.07 71.55
N THR A 284 27.81 6.85 71.10
CA THR A 284 28.05 5.64 71.93
C THR A 284 26.79 5.10 72.62
N TYR A 285 26.29 3.92 72.22
CA TYR A 285 26.28 2.72 73.07
C TYR A 285 25.88 1.45 72.30
N SER A 286 26.50 0.35 72.71
CA SER A 286 26.32 -1.04 72.28
C SER A 286 25.04 -1.64 72.88
N GLY A 287 24.49 -2.69 72.26
CA GLY A 287 23.51 -3.53 72.95
C GLY A 287 22.71 -4.44 72.03
N SER A 288 23.17 -5.70 71.91
CA SER A 288 22.37 -6.85 71.50
C SER A 288 21.04 -6.94 72.26
N LEU A 289 20.00 -7.45 71.63
CA LEU A 289 19.25 -8.59 72.17
C LEU A 289 18.41 -9.29 71.08
N GLU A 290 18.31 -10.60 71.25
CA GLU A 290 17.68 -11.63 70.43
C GLU A 290 16.14 -11.63 70.43
N GLU A 291 15.61 -12.35 69.45
CA GLU A 291 14.39 -13.20 69.46
C GLU A 291 13.08 -12.65 70.04
N THR A 292 12.08 -12.44 69.18
CA THR A 292 11.01 -13.41 68.84
C THR A 292 10.06 -12.84 67.80
#